data_AF-A0A7R9BAX7-F1
#
_entry.id   AF-A0A7R9BAX7-F1
#
_cell.length_a   1.000
_cell.length_b   1.000
_cell.length_c   1.000
_cell.angle_alpha   90.00
_cell.angle_beta   90.00
_cell.angle_gamma   90.00
#
_symmetry.space_group_name_H-M   'P 1'
#
loop_
_entity.id
_entity.type
_entity.pdbx_description
1 polymer ?
#
loop_
_entity_poly.entity_id
_entity_poly.type
_entity_poly.pdbx_seq_one_letter_code
_entity_poly.pdbx_strand_id
1 'polypeptide(L)'
;VTLISIVVAGEGDNAVTGGGKLVMSPAHLLERRRLFYNNLLERVHLHHDEFLNKLDPPMVIPRSKLFRWHPEFEVDKVAEIVPDGLPQPPNGGTLTSARDVLGWYHNICLLL
;
A
#
# COMPACT_ATOMS: atom_id res chain seq x y z
N VAL A 1 -21.47 -0.18 -14.48
CA VAL A 1 -20.92 -0.68 -15.77
C VAL A 1 -19.58 -0.01 -15.97
N THR A 2 -18.54 -0.55 -15.34
CA THR A 2 -17.15 -0.33 -15.73
C THR A 2 -16.42 -1.62 -15.41
N LEU A 3 -15.81 -2.14 -16.44
CA LEU A 3 -15.36 -3.52 -16.58
C LEU A 3 -14.17 -3.78 -15.67
N ILE A 4 -14.33 -4.74 -14.75
CA ILE A 4 -13.21 -5.58 -14.34
C ILE A 4 -12.84 -6.39 -15.58
N SER A 5 -11.72 -6.02 -16.21
CA SER A 5 -10.88 -6.81 -17.14
C SER A 5 -10.12 -5.82 -18.03
N ILE A 6 -9.04 -5.25 -17.51
CA ILE A 6 -7.91 -4.93 -18.38
C ILE A 6 -6.75 -5.76 -17.83
N VAL A 7 -6.66 -6.99 -18.32
CA VAL A 7 -5.40 -7.70 -18.40
C VAL A 7 -4.51 -6.84 -19.29
N VAL A 8 -3.61 -6.08 -18.70
CA VAL A 8 -2.35 -5.76 -19.37
C VAL A 8 -1.38 -6.77 -18.81
N ALA A 9 -1.10 -7.80 -19.61
CA ALA A 9 0.19 -8.48 -19.53
C ALA A 9 1.24 -7.38 -19.73
N GLY A 10 1.76 -6.86 -18.62
CA GLY A 10 2.95 -6.03 -18.64
C GLY A 10 4.11 -6.95 -18.92
N GLU A 11 4.30 -7.31 -20.19
CA GLU A 11 5.60 -7.72 -20.71
C GLU A 11 6.48 -6.45 -20.68
N GLY A 12 6.92 -6.11 -19.46
CA GLY A 12 7.77 -4.97 -19.16
C GLY A 12 9.14 -5.52 -18.81
N ASP A 13 9.90 -5.87 -19.85
CA ASP A 13 11.35 -5.85 -19.93
C ASP A 13 12.08 -6.00 -18.59
N ASN A 14 12.50 -7.24 -18.31
CA ASN A 14 13.55 -7.55 -17.34
C ASN A 14 14.88 -6.90 -17.77
N ALA A 15 15.01 -5.59 -17.61
CA ALA A 15 16.28 -4.91 -17.70
C ALA A 15 16.99 -5.03 -16.34
N VAL A 16 17.52 -6.23 -16.06
CA VAL A 16 18.72 -6.34 -15.23
C VAL A 16 19.81 -5.58 -15.97
N THR A 17 19.96 -4.30 -15.66
CA THR A 17 21.14 -3.52 -16.03
C THR A 17 21.94 -3.32 -14.76
N GLY A 18 23.04 -4.06 -14.62
CA GLY A 18 24.09 -3.73 -13.66
C GLY A 18 24.45 -2.26 -13.84
N GLY A 19 24.16 -1.44 -12.84
CA GLY A 19 24.42 0.00 -12.86
C GLY A 19 23.44 0.87 -13.67
N GLY A 20 22.28 0.35 -14.10
CA GLY A 20 21.25 1.13 -14.79
C GLY A 20 20.44 1.99 -13.82
N LYS A 21 20.33 3.30 -14.10
CA LYS A 21 19.51 4.23 -13.31
C LYS A 21 18.06 3.73 -13.25
N LEU A 22 17.57 3.42 -12.06
CA LEU A 22 16.16 3.05 -11.85
C LEU A 22 15.29 4.28 -12.18
N VAL A 23 14.49 4.19 -13.25
CA VAL A 23 13.59 5.27 -13.68
C VAL A 23 12.16 4.92 -13.31
N MET A 24 11.49 5.80 -12.56
CA MET A 24 10.05 5.73 -12.32
C MET A 24 9.30 6.25 -13.54
N SER A 25 9.03 5.35 -14.50
CA SER A 25 8.20 5.65 -15.66
C SER A 25 6.73 5.89 -15.26
N PRO A 26 5.93 6.57 -16.09
CA PRO A 26 4.49 6.70 -15.86
C PRO A 26 3.76 5.35 -15.70
N ALA A 27 4.24 4.30 -16.38
CA ALA A 27 3.70 2.95 -16.24
C ALA A 27 3.92 2.39 -14.83
N HIS A 28 5.12 2.60 -14.24
CA HIS A 28 5.40 2.21 -12.86
C HIS A 28 4.48 2.93 -11.86
N LEU A 29 4.19 4.21 -12.09
CA LEU A 29 3.27 4.97 -11.23
C LEU A 29 1.83 4.46 -11.32
N LEU A 30 1.37 4.05 -12.51
CA LEU A 30 0.06 3.46 -12.68
C LEU A 30 -0.03 2.10 -11.98
N GLU A 31 1.00 1.28 -12.10
CA GLU A 31 1.04 -0.04 -11.47
C GLU A 31 1.06 0.07 -9.94
N ARG A 32 1.91 0.93 -9.38
CA ARG A 32 1.94 1.17 -7.92
C ARG A 32 0.59 1.62 -7.37
N ARG A 33 -0.15 2.45 -8.11
CA ARG A 33 -1.50 2.90 -7.73
C ARG A 33 -2.49 1.73 -7.70
N ARG A 34 -2.43 0.83 -8.69
CA ARG A 34 -3.28 -0.37 -8.74
C ARG A 34 -2.98 -1.31 -7.59
N LEU A 35 -1.71 -1.59 -7.34
CA LEU A 35 -1.27 -2.42 -6.21
C LEU A 35 -1.76 -1.83 -4.88
N PHE A 36 -1.58 -0.52 -4.69
CA PHE A 36 -2.07 0.15 -3.49
C PHE A 36 -3.59 0.02 -3.32
N TYR A 37 -4.36 0.26 -4.38
CA TYR A 37 -5.81 0.10 -4.37
C TYR A 37 -6.23 -1.36 -4.07
N ASN A 38 -5.59 -2.34 -4.70
CA ASN A 38 -5.90 -3.76 -4.48
C ASN A 38 -5.62 -4.18 -3.03
N ASN A 39 -4.50 -3.73 -2.45
CA ASN A 39 -4.18 -3.99 -1.04
C ASN A 39 -5.24 -3.41 -0.09
N LEU A 40 -5.76 -2.22 -0.38
CA LEU A 40 -6.87 -1.65 0.40
C LEU A 40 -8.15 -2.47 0.24
N LEU A 41 -8.47 -2.88 -0.99
CA LEU A 41 -9.66 -3.67 -1.28
C LEU A 41 -9.61 -5.04 -0.58
N GLU A 42 -8.45 -5.69 -0.52
CA GLU A 42 -8.26 -6.94 0.23
C GLU A 42 -8.52 -6.78 1.72
N ARG A 43 -8.14 -5.66 2.33
CA ARG A 43 -8.47 -5.37 3.74
C ARG A 43 -9.97 -5.26 3.94
N VAL A 44 -10.68 -4.55 3.07
CA VAL A 44 -12.15 -4.44 3.15
C VAL A 44 -12.79 -5.82 2.94
N HIS A 45 -12.28 -6.65 2.02
CA HIS A 45 -12.75 -8.03 1.84
C HIS A 45 -12.62 -8.86 3.12
N LEU A 46 -11.50 -8.77 3.85
CA LEU A 46 -11.33 -9.49 5.12
C LEU A 46 -12.41 -9.12 6.13
N HIS A 47 -12.65 -7.83 6.34
CA HIS A 47 -13.69 -7.36 7.27
C HIS A 47 -15.10 -7.70 6.80
N HIS A 48 -15.35 -7.65 5.50
CA HIS A 48 -16.62 -8.07 4.93
C HIS A 48 -16.85 -9.58 5.14
N ASP A 49 -15.85 -10.42 4.91
CA ASP A 49 -15.92 -11.86 5.15
C ASP A 49 -16.23 -12.15 6.64
N GLU A 50 -15.58 -11.43 7.56
CA GLU A 50 -15.88 -11.51 9.00
C GLU A 50 -17.32 -11.08 9.33
N PHE A 51 -17.81 -10.01 8.70
CA PHE A 51 -19.19 -9.55 8.86
C PHE A 51 -20.20 -10.58 8.35
N LEU A 52 -19.99 -11.12 7.15
CA LEU A 52 -20.89 -12.11 6.55
C LEU A 52 -20.99 -13.40 7.37
N ASN A 53 -19.90 -13.82 8.00
CA ASN A 53 -19.89 -14.99 8.89
C ASN A 53 -20.64 -14.75 10.21
N LYS A 54 -20.86 -13.49 10.61
CA LYS A 54 -21.63 -13.11 11.82
C LYS A 54 -23.13 -13.00 11.57
N LEU A 55 -23.56 -12.99 10.31
CA LEU A 55 -24.99 -12.97 9.96
C LEU A 55 -25.66 -14.30 10.33
N ASP A 56 -26.97 -14.26 10.57
CA ASP A 56 -27.81 -15.44 10.80
C ASP A 56 -28.85 -15.54 9.66
N PRO A 57 -28.72 -16.50 8.72
CA PRO A 57 -27.70 -17.54 8.62
C PRO A 57 -26.36 -17.02 8.08
N PRO A 58 -25.23 -17.69 8.42
CA PRO A 58 -23.91 -17.27 7.99
C PRO A 58 -23.76 -17.40 6.48
N MET A 59 -23.18 -16.37 5.84
CA MET A 59 -23.00 -16.32 4.40
C MET A 59 -21.51 -16.41 4.03
N VAL A 60 -21.18 -17.33 3.13
CA VAL A 60 -19.81 -17.50 2.62
C VAL A 60 -19.80 -17.23 1.12
N ILE A 61 -19.16 -16.13 0.71
CA ILE A 61 -19.04 -15.75 -0.71
C ILE A 61 -17.56 -15.78 -1.10
N PRO A 62 -17.17 -16.52 -2.15
CA PRO A 62 -15.81 -16.47 -2.66
C PRO A 62 -15.45 -15.07 -3.17
N ARG A 63 -14.29 -14.54 -2.78
CA ARG A 63 -13.82 -13.19 -3.16
C ARG A 63 -13.81 -12.92 -4.66
N SER A 64 -13.50 -13.94 -5.47
CA SER A 64 -13.48 -13.83 -6.94
C SER A 64 -14.85 -13.52 -7.56
N LYS A 65 -15.93 -13.72 -6.80
CA LYS A 65 -17.31 -13.48 -7.22
C LYS A 65 -17.94 -12.27 -6.53
N LEU A 66 -17.19 -11.57 -5.68
CA LEU A 66 -17.71 -10.39 -4.98
C LEU A 66 -17.66 -9.17 -5.90
N PHE A 67 -18.82 -8.73 -6.37
CA PHE A 67 -18.96 -7.54 -7.21
C PHE A 67 -19.59 -6.36 -6.48
N ARG A 68 -20.20 -6.59 -5.30
CA ARG A 68 -20.90 -5.60 -4.48
C ARG A 68 -20.83 -5.98 -3.00
N TRP A 69 -20.88 -4.99 -2.13
CA TRP A 69 -20.98 -5.16 -0.69
C TRP A 69 -22.41 -5.49 -0.25
N HIS A 70 -22.55 -6.20 0.88
CA HIS A 70 -23.83 -6.36 1.54
C HIS A 70 -24.41 -4.99 1.95
N PRO A 71 -25.72 -4.72 1.81
CA PRO A 71 -26.29 -3.40 2.08
C PRO A 71 -26.13 -2.93 3.53
N GLU A 72 -26.08 -3.87 4.47
CA GLU A 72 -25.85 -3.59 5.90
C GLU A 72 -24.37 -3.54 6.28
N PHE A 73 -23.48 -3.83 5.33
CA PHE A 73 -22.04 -3.71 5.58
C PHE A 73 -21.60 -2.26 5.46
N GLU A 74 -21.20 -1.70 6.59
CA GLU A 74 -20.74 -0.31 6.68
C GLU A 74 -19.26 -0.18 6.30
N VAL A 75 -19.00 0.08 5.02
CA VAL A 75 -17.64 0.22 4.47
C VAL A 75 -16.84 1.33 5.19
N ASP A 76 -17.49 2.42 5.58
CA ASP A 76 -16.84 3.56 6.23
C ASP A 76 -16.46 3.28 7.71
N LYS A 77 -17.00 2.21 8.30
CA LYS A 77 -16.68 1.79 9.68
C LYS A 77 -15.59 0.71 9.76
N VAL A 78 -14.95 0.42 8.64
CA VAL A 78 -13.80 -0.50 8.61
C VAL A 78 -12.66 0.05 9.48
N ALA A 79 -11.94 -0.85 10.16
CA ALA A 79 -10.87 -0.48 11.07
C ALA A 79 -9.79 0.38 10.40
N GLU A 80 -9.26 1.34 11.16
CA GLU A 80 -8.22 2.24 10.67
C GLU A 80 -6.92 1.49 10.35
N ILE A 81 -6.21 1.98 9.34
CA ILE A 81 -4.91 1.43 8.94
C ILE A 81 -3.85 1.92 9.92
N VAL A 82 -3.35 1.01 10.75
CA VAL A 82 -2.23 1.31 11.65
C VAL A 82 -0.97 1.62 10.83
N PRO A 83 -0.34 2.80 11.01
CA PRO A 83 0.91 3.13 10.36
C PRO A 83 2.02 2.18 10.82
N ASP A 84 2.87 1.77 9.89
CA ASP A 84 4.04 0.97 10.23
C ASP A 84 5.16 1.84 10.83
N GLY A 85 6.05 1.22 11.59
CA GLY A 85 7.19 1.89 12.21
C GLY A 85 8.12 2.49 11.16
N LEU A 86 8.36 3.79 11.24
CA LEU A 86 9.35 4.46 10.38
C LEU A 86 10.76 4.28 10.96
N PRO A 87 11.80 4.21 10.10
CA PRO A 87 13.17 4.19 10.58
C PRO A 87 13.45 5.44 11.41
N GLN A 88 13.96 5.25 12.62
CA GLN A 88 14.31 6.36 13.51
C GLN A 88 15.68 6.93 13.15
N PRO A 89 15.88 8.24 13.31
CA PRO A 89 17.20 8.83 13.13
C PRO A 89 18.20 8.22 14.13
N PRO A 90 19.46 7.98 13.72
CA PRO A 90 20.43 7.27 14.53
C PRO A 90 20.82 8.00 15.84
N ASN A 91 20.70 9.33 15.89
CA ASN A 91 20.99 10.12 17.10
C ASN A 91 19.73 10.90 17.54
N GLY A 92 19.11 10.48 18.65
CA GLY A 92 17.92 11.12 19.24
C GLY A 92 18.21 12.32 20.17
N GLY A 93 19.40 12.92 20.09
CA GLY A 93 19.81 14.06 20.92
C GLY A 93 19.25 15.39 20.41
N THR A 94 18.92 16.31 21.31
CA THR A 94 18.53 17.68 20.96
C THR A 94 19.69 18.37 20.25
N LEU A 95 19.52 18.67 18.95
CA LEU A 95 20.48 19.45 18.17
C LEU A 95 20.38 20.92 18.64
N THR A 96 21.20 21.30 19.60
CA THR A 96 21.12 22.63 20.24
C THR A 96 21.96 23.69 19.50
N SER A 97 22.85 23.29 18.60
CA SER A 97 23.69 24.19 17.81
C SER A 97 23.52 23.98 16.30
N ALA A 98 23.65 25.07 15.53
CA ALA A 98 23.69 25.03 14.07
C ALA A 98 24.82 24.12 13.55
N ARG A 99 25.93 23.98 14.29
CA ARG A 99 27.02 23.05 13.95
C ARG A 99 26.58 21.59 14.05
N ASP A 100 25.78 21.25 15.05
CA ASP A 100 25.27 19.89 15.27
C ASP A 100 24.25 19.52 14.20
N VAL A 101 23.41 20.49 13.82
CA VAL A 101 22.47 20.37 12.70
C VAL A 101 23.21 20.10 11.38
N LEU A 102 24.27 20.85 11.06
CA LEU A 102 25.05 20.63 9.84
C LEU A 102 25.77 19.28 9.83
N GLY A 103 26.30 18.83 10.97
CA GLY A 103 26.87 17.49 11.11
C GLY A 103 25.83 16.39 10.89
N TRP A 104 24.58 16.60 11.32
CA TRP A 104 23.48 15.64 11.11
C TRP A 104 23.12 15.47 9.63
N TYR A 105 22.95 16.57 8.90
CA TYR A 105 22.67 16.53 7.45
C TYR A 105 23.78 15.82 6.66
N HIS A 106 25.03 16.02 7.05
CA HIS A 106 26.16 15.34 6.40
C HIS A 106 26.06 13.80 6.55
N ASN A 107 25.65 13.31 7.72
CA ASN A 107 25.53 11.87 7.97
C ASN A 107 24.28 11.25 7.34
N ILE A 108 23.16 11.98 7.27
CA ILE A 108 21.93 11.48 6.63
C ILE A 108 22.07 11.40 5.11
N CYS A 109 22.72 12.36 4.47
CA CYS A 109 22.97 12.31 3.02
C CYS A 109 23.89 11.15 2.60
N LEU A 110 24.61 10.52 3.53
CA LEU A 110 25.46 9.36 3.24
C LEU A 110 24.72 8.02 3.38
N LEU A 111 23.50 8.03 3.92
CA LEU A 111 22.66 6.84 4.14
C LEU A 111 21.53 6.67 3.09
N LEU A 112 21.38 7.61 2.15
CA LEU A 112 20.45 7.57 1.01
C LEU A 112 21.22 7.56 -0.30
#